data_AF-A0A5K7ZDG5-F1
#
_entry.id   AF-A0A5K7ZDG5-F1
#
_cell.length_a   1.000
_cell.length_b   1.000
_cell.length_c   1.000
_cell.angle_alpha   90.00
_cell.angle_beta   90.00
_cell.angle_gamma   90.00
#
_symmetry.space_group_name_H-M   'P 1'
#
loop_
_entity.id
_entity.type
_entity.pdbx_description
1 polymer ?
#
loop_
_entity_poly.entity_id
_entity_poly.type
_entity_poly.pdbx_seq_one_letter_code
_entity_poly.pdbx_strand_id
1 'polypeptide(L)' 'MTAMDISQAVRIPEKEVYRHLAHIQRSVAGQGKELLLTPCTCRACGFVFKERRRLTRPGRCPRCRESRIDSPVFRIVEGK' A
#
# COMPACT_ATOMS: atom_id res chain seq x y z
N MET A 1 -3.69 7.63 1.20
CA MET A 1 -2.47 7.99 1.95
C MET A 1 -1.43 6.89 1.78
N THR A 2 -0.14 7.20 1.74
CA THR A 2 0.93 6.18 1.74
C THR A 2 1.24 5.70 3.16
N ALA A 3 1.99 4.60 3.30
CA ALA A 3 2.43 4.13 4.63
C ALA A 3 3.30 5.17 5.35
N MET A 4 4.10 5.94 4.59
CA MET A 4 4.92 7.02 5.12
C MET A 4 4.07 8.20 5.61
N ASP A 5 3.01 8.57 4.88
CA ASP A 5 2.07 9.62 5.33
C ASP A 5 1.39 9.21 6.65
N ILE A 6 0.97 7.95 6.76
CA ILE A 6 0.35 7.42 7.98
C ILE A 6 1.36 7.43 9.13
N SER A 7 2.58 6.93 8.88
CA SER A 7 3.70 6.96 9.84
C SER A 7 3.94 8.36 10.38
N GLN A 8 3.99 9.38 9.51
CA GLN A 8 4.16 10.78 9.90
C GLN A 8 2.95 11.31 10.70
N ALA A 9 1.73 10.98 10.28
CA ALA A 9 0.51 11.45 10.92
C ALA A 9 0.34 10.88 12.34
N VAL A 10 0.68 9.60 12.56
CA VAL A 10 0.48 8.92 13.86
C VAL A 10 1.78 8.73 14.65
N ARG A 11 2.92 9.21 14.12
CA ARG A 11 4.27 9.10 14.71
C ARG A 11 4.70 7.68 15.10
N ILE A 12 4.39 6.70 14.25
CA ILE A 12 4.85 5.31 14.44
C ILE A 12 5.77 4.86 13.30
N PRO A 13 6.65 3.87 13.52
CA PRO A 13 7.52 3.34 12.47
C PRO A 13 6.72 2.80 11.28
N GLU A 14 7.21 3.00 10.04
CA GLU A 14 6.55 2.48 8.82
C GLU A 14 6.31 0.95 8.88
N LYS A 15 7.24 0.21 9.49
CA LYS A 15 7.10 -1.24 9.74
C LYS A 15 5.87 -1.58 10.58
N GLU A 16 5.53 -0.76 11.57
CA GLU A 16 4.35 -0.93 12.42
C GLU A 16 3.09 -0.50 11.68
N VAL A 17 3.16 0.53 10.83
CA VAL A 17 2.04 0.91 9.95
C VAL A 17 1.58 -0.29 9.12
N TYR A 18 2.49 -1.04 8.51
CA TYR A 18 2.10 -2.24 7.73
C TYR A 18 1.44 -3.31 8.58
N ARG A 19 1.90 -3.53 9.82
CA ARG A 19 1.23 -4.44 10.77
C ARG A 19 -0.18 -3.95 11.07
N HIS A 20 -0.34 -2.68 11.45
CA HIS A 20 -1.63 -2.11 11.77
C HIS A 20 -2.59 -2.11 10.58
N LEU A 21 -2.13 -1.83 9.37
CA LEU A 21 -2.96 -1.88 8.16
C LEU A 21 -3.57 -3.27 7.94
N ALA A 22 -2.83 -4.36 8.20
CA ALA A 22 -3.37 -5.71 8.11
C ALA A 22 -4.48 -5.98 9.14
N HIS A 23 -4.37 -5.42 10.35
CA HIS A 23 -5.42 -5.48 11.37
C HIS A 23 -6.62 -4.60 11.01
N ILE A 24 -6.37 -3.37 10.56
CA ILE A 24 -7.40 -2.41 10.13
C ILE A 24 -8.23 -3.02 9.02
N GLN A 25 -7.62 -3.68 8.02
CA GLN A 25 -8.34 -4.35 6.94
C GLN A 25 -9.45 -5.29 7.45
N ARG A 26 -9.16 -6.09 8.49
CA ARG A 26 -10.14 -7.00 9.10
C ARG A 26 -11.18 -6.23 9.92
N SER A 27 -10.74 -5.20 10.64
CA SER A 27 -11.62 -4.39 11.49
C SER A 27 -12.64 -3.60 10.67
N VAL A 28 -12.21 -2.95 9.58
CA VAL A 28 -13.10 -2.17 8.69
C VAL A 28 -14.06 -3.09 7.93
N ALA A 29 -13.64 -4.31 7.57
CA ALA A 29 -14.52 -5.30 6.95
C ALA A 29 -15.73 -5.62 7.85
N GLY A 30 -15.53 -5.71 9.16
CA GLY A 30 -16.63 -5.89 10.13
C GLY A 30 -17.56 -4.67 10.28
N GLN A 31 -17.13 -3.49 9.82
CA GLN A 31 -17.92 -2.25 9.83
C GLN A 31 -18.61 -1.98 8.49
N GLY A 32 -18.61 -2.95 7.56
CA GLY A 32 -19.11 -2.71 6.20
C GLY A 32 -18.25 -1.69 5.45
N LYS A 33 -16.93 -1.69 5.69
CA LYS A 33 -15.94 -0.84 5.00
C LYS A 33 -14.86 -1.72 4.39
N GLU A 34 -14.22 -1.26 3.32
CA GLU A 34 -13.13 -2.01 2.67
C GLU A 34 -11.85 -1.17 2.62
N LEU A 35 -10.72 -1.80 2.98
CA LEU A 35 -9.41 -1.20 2.79
C LEU A 35 -8.90 -1.51 1.38
N LEU A 36 -8.99 -0.53 0.49
CA LEU A 36 -8.43 -0.58 -0.86
C LEU A 36 -6.94 -0.23 -0.87
N LEU A 37 -6.18 -1.09 -1.53
CA LEU A 37 -4.77 -0.90 -1.84
C LEU A 37 -4.60 -0.53 -3.31
N THR A 38 -4.10 0.67 -3.58
CA THR A 38 -3.69 1.07 -4.92
C THR A 38 -2.30 0.50 -5.18
N PRO A 39 -2.11 -0.31 -6.25
CA PRO A 39 -0.84 -0.95 -6.54
C PRO A 39 0.25 0.06 -6.86
N CYS A 40 1.49 -0.29 -6.54
CA CYS A 40 2.65 0.52 -6.89
C CYS A 40 2.77 0.60 -8.43
N THR A 41 3.31 1.71 -8.93
CA THR A 41 3.62 1.86 -10.35
C THR A 41 5.11 2.18 -10.52
N CYS A 42 5.76 1.53 -11.49
CA CYS A 42 7.13 1.86 -11.84
C CYS A 42 7.16 3.18 -12.61
N ARG A 43 7.83 4.19 -12.05
CA ARG A 43 7.98 5.51 -12.68
C ARG A 43 8.93 5.49 -13.88
N ALA A 44 9.74 4.45 -14.04
CA ALA A 44 10.69 4.32 -15.15
C ALA A 44 10.07 3.71 -16.42
N CYS A 45 9.11 2.77 -16.29
CA CYS A 45 8.52 2.08 -17.45
C CYS A 45 6.99 2.05 -17.47
N GLY A 46 6.32 2.62 -16.45
CA GLY A 46 4.86 2.62 -16.34
C GLY A 46 4.24 1.28 -15.90
N PHE A 47 5.05 0.27 -15.54
CA PHE A 47 4.52 -1.02 -15.12
C PHE A 47 3.75 -0.92 -13.79
N VAL A 48 2.49 -1.35 -13.78
CA VAL A 48 1.61 -1.34 -12.60
C VAL A 48 1.62 -2.72 -11.95
N PHE A 49 1.96 -2.78 -10.66
CA PHE A 49 2.06 -4.03 -9.90
C PHE A 49 0.68 -4.54 -9.44
N LYS A 50 -0.24 -4.79 -10.37
CA LYS A 50 -1.63 -5.19 -10.07
C LYS A 50 -1.74 -6.55 -9.37
N GLU A 51 -0.90 -7.51 -9.73
CA GLU A 51 -0.92 -8.87 -9.13
C GLU A 51 -0.29 -8.93 -7.73
N ARG A 52 0.53 -7.94 -7.36
CA ARG A 52 1.17 -7.94 -6.03
C ARG A 52 0.28 -7.25 -5.02
N ARG A 53 -0.41 -8.05 -4.21
CA ARG A 53 -1.11 -7.62 -2.99
C ARG A 53 -0.18 -7.48 -1.76
N ARG A 54 1.13 -7.62 -1.93
CA ARG A 54 2.07 -7.42 -0.81
C ARG A 54 2.14 -5.95 -0.45
N LEU A 55 2.06 -5.68 0.85
CA LEU A 55 2.21 -4.34 1.43
C LEU A 55 3.63 -3.76 1.25
N THR A 56 4.62 -4.62 0.97
CA THR A 56 6.02 -4.23 0.84
C THR A 56 6.36 -3.75 -0.58
N ARG A 57 7.18 -2.68 -0.65
CA ARG A 57 7.72 -2.20 -1.93
C ARG A 57 8.64 -3.25 -2.56
N PRO A 58 8.48 -3.58 -3.85
CA PRO A 58 9.49 -4.34 -4.58
C PRO A 58 10.79 -3.53 -4.64
N GLY A 59 11.94 -4.19 -4.48
CA GLY A 59 13.23 -3.53 -4.65
C GLY A 59 13.58 -3.22 -6.12
N ARG A 60 13.01 -3.97 -7.09
CA ARG A 60 13.27 -3.80 -8.53
C ARG A 60 12.06 -4.11 -9.39
N CYS A 61 11.94 -3.44 -10.54
CA CYS A 61 10.89 -3.68 -11.53
C CYS A 61 11.18 -4.93 -12.39
N PRO A 62 10.23 -5.85 -12.59
CA PRO A 62 10.45 -7.02 -13.46
C PRO A 62 10.56 -6.67 -14.95
N ARG A 63 10.04 -5.52 -15.39
CA ARG A 63 10.10 -5.06 -16.79
C ARG A 63 11.40 -4.34 -17.12
N CYS A 64 11.71 -3.26 -16.40
CA CYS A 64 12.87 -2.42 -16.70
C CYS A 64 14.04 -2.60 -15.74
N ARG A 65 13.91 -3.42 -14.68
CA ARG A 65 14.92 -3.67 -13.64
C ARG A 65 15.32 -2.45 -12.79
N GLU A 66 14.69 -1.31 -13.03
CA GLU A 66 14.89 -0.07 -12.29
C GLU A 66 14.23 -0.11 -10.90
N SER A 67 14.78 0.67 -9.97
CA SER A 67 14.32 0.76 -8.57
C SER A 67 13.35 1.92 -8.31
N ARG A 68 12.98 2.67 -9.36
CA ARG A 68 12.05 3.82 -9.30
C ARG A 68 10.60 3.35 -9.24
N ILE A 69 10.17 2.86 -8.08
CA ILE A 69 8.82 2.35 -7.83
C ILE A 69 8.11 3.25 -6.83
N ASP A 70 6.88 3.65 -7.17
CA ASP A 70 6.05 4.51 -6.32
C ASP A 70 5.60 3.81 -5.02
N SER A 71 5.08 4.56 -4.06
CA SER A 71 4.56 4.00 -2.80
C SER A 71 3.18 3.38 -3.03
N PRO A 72 2.83 2.29 -2.35
CA PRO A 72 1.46 1.85 -2.32
C PRO A 72 0.59 2.91 -1.61
N VAL A 73 -0.60 3.16 -2.14
CA VAL A 73 -1.56 4.10 -1.56
C VAL A 73 -2.72 3.32 -0.96
N PHE A 74 -3.02 3.61 0.30
CA PHE A 74 -4.09 3.01 1.08
C PHE A 74 -5.28 3.96 1.14
N ARG A 75 -6.49 3.42 0.95
CA ARG A 75 -7.76 4.13 1.11
C ARG A 75 -8.78 3.22 1.77
N ILE A 76 -9.56 3.76 2.71
CA ILE A 76 -10.74 3.09 3.24
C ILE A 76 -11.93 3.60 2.42
N VAL A 77 -12.71 2.70 1.87
CA VAL A 77 -13.97 2.99 1.20
C VAL A 77 -15.11 2.35 1.98
N GLU A 78 -16.32 2.87 1.83
CA GLU A 78 -17.50 2.20 2.36
C GLU A 78 -17.78 0.95 1.54
N GLY A 79 -17.91 -0.18 2.24
CA GLY A 79 -18.23 -1.48 1.69
C GLY A 79 -19.72 -1.50 1.39
N LYS A 80 -20.05 -2.02 0.22
CA LYS A 80 -21.42 -2.06 -0.30
C LYS A 80 -22.20 -3.21 0.31
#